data_AF-A0A3M1V206-F1
#
_entry.id   AF-A0A3M1V206-F1
#
_cell.length_a   1.000
_cell.length_b   1.000
_cell.length_c   1.000
_cell.angle_alpha   90.00
_cell.angle_beta   90.00
_cell.angle_gamma   90.00
#
_symmetry.space_group_name_H-M   'P 1'
#
loop_
_entity.id
_entity.type
_entity.pdbx_description
1 polymer ?
#
loop_
_entity_poly.entity_id
_entity_poly.type
_entity_poly.pdbx_seq_one_letter_code
_entity_poly.pdbx_strand_id
1 'polypeptide(L)' 'MAEQQLPPQIDKTDEYIDLIEEIRLRTWARRNYRRPEERDARWHPVIHDEMKRKDAETAV' A
#
# COMPACT_ATOMS: atom_id res chain seq x y z
N MET A 1 -4.64 20.43 -3.59
CA MET A 1 -5.45 19.19 -3.63
C MET A 1 -4.48 18.05 -3.85
N ALA A 2 -4.34 17.10 -2.92
CA ALA A 2 -3.40 16.00 -3.09
C ALA A 2 -3.94 15.07 -4.18
N GLU A 3 -3.29 15.08 -5.34
CA GLU A 3 -3.59 14.16 -6.44
C GLU A 3 -3.46 12.73 -5.90
N GLN A 4 -4.58 12.01 -5.81
CA GLN A 4 -4.57 10.63 -5.32
C GLN A 4 -3.98 9.76 -6.41
N GLN A 5 -2.66 9.57 -6.37
CA GLN A 5 -1.98 8.63 -7.26
C GLN A 5 -2.46 7.22 -6.91
N LEU A 6 -3.39 6.65 -7.69
CA LEU A 6 -3.86 5.28 -7.47
C LEU A 6 -2.68 4.29 -7.46
N PRO A 7 -2.74 3.23 -6.63
CA PRO A 7 -1.70 2.20 -6.65
C PRO A 7 -1.59 1.59 -8.04
N PRO A 8 -0.40 1.07 -8.41
CA PRO A 8 -0.26 0.33 -9.65
C PRO A 8 -1.28 -0.82 -9.67
N GLN A 9 -1.99 -0.95 -10.78
CA GLN A 9 -3.02 -1.98 -10.96
C GLN A 9 -2.32 -3.31 -11.28
N ILE A 10 -1.93 -4.04 -10.24
CA ILE A 10 -1.46 -5.42 -10.38
C ILE A 10 -2.72 -6.28 -10.57
N ASP A 11 -2.71 -7.16 -11.57
CA ASP A 11 -3.84 -8.06 -11.82
C ASP A 11 -4.15 -8.88 -10.56
N LYS A 12 -5.43 -8.91 -10.17
CA LYS A 12 -5.91 -9.20 -8.81
C LYS A 12 -5.90 -10.68 -8.41
N THR A 13 -4.95 -11.46 -8.89
CA THR A 13 -4.84 -12.88 -8.55
C THR A 13 -3.72 -13.09 -7.54
N ASP A 14 -4.14 -13.19 -6.28
CA ASP A 14 -3.38 -13.21 -5.02
C ASP A 14 -2.42 -14.41 -4.82
N GLU A 15 -2.02 -15.13 -5.86
CA GLU A 15 -1.26 -16.37 -5.67
C GLU A 15 0.25 -16.21 -5.89
N TYR A 16 0.67 -15.26 -6.75
CA TYR A 16 2.08 -15.01 -7.01
C TYR A 16 2.31 -13.55 -7.38
N ILE A 17 2.42 -12.67 -6.37
CA ILE A 17 3.01 -11.35 -6.60
C ILE A 17 4.53 -11.52 -6.73
N ASP A 18 5.08 -11.16 -7.89
CA ASP A 18 6.52 -11.13 -8.08
C ASP A 18 7.18 -10.16 -7.09
N LEU A 19 8.40 -10.47 -6.66
CA LEU A 19 9.16 -9.64 -5.71
C LEU A 19 9.25 -8.17 -6.16
N ILE A 20 9.37 -7.93 -7.47
CA ILE A 20 9.43 -6.58 -8.04
C ILE A 20 8.10 -5.84 -7.83
N GLU A 21 6.98 -6.50 -8.05
CA GLU A 21 5.65 -5.92 -7.86
C GLU A 21 5.37 -5.67 -6.38
N GLU A 22 5.79 -6.57 -5.49
CA GLU A 22 5.69 -6.35 -4.05
C GLU A 22 6.49 -5.13 -3.61
N ILE A 23 7.75 -5.00 -4.05
CA ILE A 23 8.60 -3.84 -3.75
C ILE A 23 7.96 -2.54 -4.26
N ARG A 24 7.37 -2.56 -5.46
CA ARG A 24 6.66 -1.40 -6.02
C ARG A 24 5.47 -1.00 -5.16
N LEU A 25 4.63 -1.95 -4.76
CA LEU A 25 3.48 -1.70 -3.88
C LEU A 25 3.89 -1.16 -2.52
N ARG A 26 4.90 -1.76 -1.87
CA ARG A 26 5.45 -1.30 -0.59
C ARG A 26 6.00 0.13 -0.71
N THR A 27 6.76 0.40 -1.78
CA THR A 27 7.29 1.74 -2.05
C THR A 27 6.17 2.76 -2.24
N TRP A 28 5.15 2.40 -3.03
CA TRP A 28 3.98 3.26 -3.24
C TRP A 28 3.24 3.52 -1.92
N ALA A 29 3.06 2.49 -1.08
CA ALA A 29 2.37 2.59 0.22
C ALA A 29 3.10 3.53 1.19
N ARG A 30 4.44 3.45 1.25
CA ARG A 30 5.24 4.37 2.09
C ARG A 30 5.16 5.83 1.63
N ARG A 31 5.18 6.05 0.31
CA ARG A 31 5.09 7.40 -0.33
C ARG A 31 3.69 8.00 -0.23
N ASN A 32 2.66 7.18 -0.37
CA ASN A 32 1.25 7.58 -0.36
C ASN A 32 0.56 7.15 0.93
N TYR A 33 1.27 7.21 2.05
CA TYR A 33 0.74 6.77 3.34
C TYR A 33 -0.56 7.53 3.66
N ARG A 34 -1.57 6.75 4.06
CA ARG A 34 -2.88 7.23 4.47
C ARG A 34 -3.21 6.70 5.85
N ARG A 35 -3.93 7.51 6.64
CA ARG A 35 -4.45 7.07 7.94
C ARG A 35 -5.45 5.93 7.75
N PRO A 36 -5.68 5.08 8.76
CA PRO A 36 -6.60 3.93 8.66
C PRO A 36 -7.98 4.28 8.10
N GLU A 37 -8.51 5.46 8.44
CA GLU A 37 -9.81 5.98 7.99
C GLU A 37 -9.85 6.38 6.51
N GLU A 38 -8.70 6.66 5.88
CA GLU A 38 -8.58 7.09 4.49
C GLU A 38 -8.17 5.95 3.55
N ARG A 39 -7.99 4.72 4.07
CA ARG A 39 -7.53 3.57 3.26
C ARG A 39 -8.70 2.96 2.50
N ASP A 40 -8.54 2.79 1.19
CA ASP A 40 -9.52 2.04 0.40
C ASP A 40 -9.31 0.54 0.64
N ALA A 41 -10.37 -0.17 1.05
CA ALA A 41 -10.35 -1.61 1.29
C ALA A 41 -10.09 -2.45 0.02
N ARG A 42 -10.16 -1.83 -1.16
CA ARG A 42 -9.85 -2.47 -2.45
C ARG A 42 -8.36 -2.47 -2.78
N TRP A 43 -7.52 -1.83 -1.96
CA TRP A 43 -6.06 -1.88 -2.16
C TRP A 43 -5.49 -3.24 -1.83
N HIS A 44 -4.31 -3.51 -2.39
CA HIS A 44 -3.63 -4.79 -2.21
C HIS A 44 -3.27 -5.03 -0.73
N PRO A 45 -3.35 -6.26 -0.19
CA PRO A 45 -2.98 -6.56 1.19
C PRO A 45 -1.55 -6.11 1.55
N VAL A 46 -0.61 -6.19 0.61
CA VAL A 46 0.77 -5.66 0.75
C VAL A 46 0.81 -4.17 1.08
N ILE A 47 -0.06 -3.37 0.45
CA ILE A 47 -0.19 -1.94 0.74
C ILE A 47 -0.67 -1.75 2.18
N HIS A 48 -1.73 -2.47 2.56
CA HIS A 48 -2.27 -2.39 3.91
C HIS A 48 -1.26 -2.84 4.97
N ASP A 49 -0.47 -3.89 4.70
CA ASP A 49 0.60 -4.37 5.57
C ASP A 49 1.69 -3.32 5.79
N GLU A 50 2.17 -2.71 4.70
CA GLU A 50 3.21 -1.68 4.78
C GLU A 50 2.71 -0.40 5.47
N MET A 51 1.48 0.04 5.21
CA MET A 51 0.93 1.21 5.91
C MET A 51 0.76 0.93 7.42
N LYS A 52 0.37 -0.29 7.81
CA LYS A 52 0.33 -0.72 9.22
C LYS A 52 1.70 -0.70 9.88
N ARG A 53 2.76 -1.12 9.18
CA ARG A 53 4.13 -1.00 9.71
C ARG A 53 4.50 0.46 9.96
N LYS A 54 4.21 1.33 8.99
CA LYS A 54 4.45 2.77 9.14
C LYS A 54 3.64 3.41 10.27
N ASP A 55 2.39 2.95 10.50
CA ASP A 55 1.61 3.36 11.68
C ASP A 55 2.36 3.04 12.97
N ALA A 56 2.85 1.80 13.10
CA ALA A 56 3.57 1.36 14.29
C ALA A 56 4.91 2.10 14.47
N GLU A 57 5.62 2.42 13.39
CA GLU A 57 6.85 3.23 13.42
C GLU A 57 6.59 4.66 13.94
N THR A 58 5.41 5.23 13.68
CA THR A 58 5.06 6.62 14.07
C THR A 58 4.41 6.69 15.45
N ALA A 59 3.99 5.54 16.01
CA ALA A 59 3.33 5.45 17.30
C ALA A 59 4.31 5.33 18.50
N VAL A 60 5.62 5.38 18.25
CA VAL A 60 6.70 5.37 19.26
C VAL A 60 7.14 6.79 19.62
#